data_AF-A0A2N2M8J1-F1
#
_entry.id   AF-A0A2N2M8J1-F1
#
_cell.length_a   1.000
_cell.length_b   1.000
_cell.length_c   1.000
_cell.angle_alpha   90.00
_cell.angle_beta   90.00
_cell.angle_gamma   90.00
#
_symmetry.space_group_name_H-M   'P 1'
#
loop_
_entity.id
_entity.type
_entity.pdbx_description
1 polymer ?
#
loop_
_entity_poly.entity_id
_entity_poly.type
_entity_poly.pdbx_seq_one_letter_code
_entity_poly.pdbx_strand_id
1 'polypeptide(L)'
;MANVNDILAVILGGGRGSRLFPLTQQRSKPAVPMAGKYRLIDIPISNCINSGILRIGVLTQFNSISLHRHIVRTYNFDAFHQGWVQIWAAEQT
;
A
#
# COMPACT_ATOMS: atom_id res chain seq x y z
N MET A 1 15.70 -23.14 -5.60
CA MET A 1 15.65 -21.66 -5.67
C MET A 1 14.19 -21.28 -5.44
N ALA A 2 13.88 -20.41 -4.48
CA ALA A 2 12.49 -20.07 -4.18
C ALA A 2 11.82 -19.45 -5.42
N ASN A 3 10.62 -19.91 -5.77
CA ASN A 3 9.87 -19.29 -6.85
C ASN A 3 9.39 -17.92 -6.36
N VAL A 4 9.42 -16.89 -7.21
CA VAL A 4 8.94 -15.55 -6.83
C VAL A 4 7.46 -15.59 -6.43
N ASN A 5 6.71 -16.58 -6.92
CA ASN A 5 5.32 -16.85 -6.54
C ASN A 5 5.14 -17.28 -5.06
N ASP A 6 6.21 -17.75 -4.41
CA ASP A 6 6.20 -18.16 -2.99
C ASP A 6 6.51 -16.98 -2.04
N ILE A 7 6.84 -15.81 -2.58
CA ILE A 7 7.24 -14.63 -1.82
C ILE A 7 6.01 -13.76 -1.52
N LEU A 8 5.85 -13.39 -0.25
CA LEU A 8 4.88 -12.41 0.21
C LEU A 8 5.61 -11.12 0.63
N ALA A 9 5.32 -10.02 -0.05
CA ALA A 9 5.78 -8.69 0.38
C ALA A 9 4.83 -8.12 1.43
N VAL A 10 5.37 -7.62 2.54
CA VAL A 10 4.59 -6.95 3.59
C VAL A 10 5.06 -5.50 3.71
N ILE A 11 4.17 -4.56 3.38
CA ILE A 11 4.44 -3.12 3.43
C ILE A 11 3.84 -2.54 4.72
N LEU A 12 4.69 -1.99 5.58
CA LEU A 12 4.30 -1.37 6.84
C LEU A 12 3.96 0.12 6.61
N GLY A 13 2.68 0.41 6.38
CA GLY A 13 2.12 1.76 6.24
C GLY A 13 1.74 2.45 7.55
N GLY A 14 2.13 1.89 8.70
CA GLY A 14 1.76 2.37 10.04
C GLY A 14 2.61 3.55 10.52
N GLY A 15 1.98 4.70 10.74
CA GLY A 15 2.57 5.83 11.44
C GLY A 15 1.75 7.10 11.28
N ARG A 16 1.52 7.83 12.39
CA ARG A 16 0.76 9.10 12.41
C ARG A 16 1.39 10.20 11.53
N GLY A 17 2.64 10.04 11.11
CA GLY A 17 3.30 11.03 10.25
C GLY A 17 3.40 12.41 10.89
N SER A 18 3.73 12.46 12.18
CA SER A 18 3.86 13.69 12.98
C SER A 18 4.87 14.70 12.40
N ARG A 19 5.86 14.22 11.63
CA ARG A 19 6.87 15.05 10.95
C ARG A 19 6.39 15.73 9.66
N LEU A 20 5.23 15.34 9.12
CA LEU A 20 4.63 15.90 7.91
C LEU A 20 3.39 16.75 8.22
N PHE A 21 3.25 17.18 9.47
CA PHE A 21 2.19 18.11 9.85
C PHE A 21 2.35 19.42 9.05
N PRO A 22 1.29 19.98 8.43
CA PRO A 22 -0.14 19.64 8.56
C PRO A 22 -0.71 18.67 7.50
N LEU A 23 0.10 18.14 6.58
CA LEU A 23 -0.37 17.30 5.46
C LEU A 23 -0.99 15.96 5.91
N THR A 24 -0.69 15.53 7.13
CA THR A 24 -1.18 14.30 7.78
C THR A 24 -2.36 14.51 8.73
N GLN A 25 -2.91 15.72 8.83
CA GLN A 25 -4.01 16.03 9.77
C GLN A 25 -5.30 15.24 9.48
N GLN A 26 -5.58 14.95 8.21
CA GLN A 26 -6.81 14.28 7.75
C GLN A 26 -6.52 12.95 7.03
N ARG A 27 -5.28 12.43 7.04
CA ARG A 27 -4.87 11.24 6.27
C ARG A 27 -3.58 10.62 6.81
N SER A 28 -3.44 9.31 6.66
CA SER A 28 -2.23 8.58 7.08
C SER A 28 -1.01 8.94 6.22
N LYS A 29 0.19 8.83 6.80
CA LYS A 29 1.49 9.07 6.11
C LYS A 29 1.58 8.41 4.72
N PRO A 30 1.18 7.13 4.50
CA PRO A 30 1.23 6.51 3.17
C PRO A 30 0.22 7.07 2.15
N ALA A 31 -0.83 7.76 2.61
CA ALA A 31 -1.86 8.36 1.75
C ALA A 31 -1.53 9.80 1.32
N VAL A 32 -0.36 10.33 1.72
CA VAL A 32 0.10 11.65 1.29
C VAL A 32 0.35 11.64 -0.22
N PRO A 33 -0.28 12.55 -0.99
CA PRO A 33 -0.03 12.69 -2.42
C PRO A 33 1.43 13.06 -2.69
N MET A 34 2.03 12.42 -3.68
CA MET A 34 3.37 12.67 -4.20
C MET A 34 3.31 12.80 -5.71
N ALA A 35 4.11 13.70 -6.29
CA ALA A 35 4.22 13.89 -7.74
C ALA A 35 2.86 14.05 -8.45
N GLY A 36 1.91 14.77 -7.82
CA GLY A 36 0.60 15.12 -8.37
C GLY A 36 -0.44 14.00 -8.37
N LYS A 37 -0.13 12.83 -8.93
CA LYS A 37 -1.09 11.72 -9.12
C LYS A 37 -0.83 10.48 -8.24
N TYR A 38 0.35 10.38 -7.65
CA TYR A 38 0.77 9.20 -6.89
C TYR A 38 0.63 9.43 -5.40
N ARG A 39 0.81 8.37 -4.63
CA ARG A 39 0.90 8.37 -3.17
C ARG A 39 2.19 7.71 -2.74
N LEU A 40 2.65 8.02 -1.53
CA LEU A 40 3.87 7.40 -0.98
C LEU A 40 3.83 5.87 -0.99
N ILE A 41 2.64 5.27 -0.85
CA ILE A 41 2.47 3.81 -0.92
C ILE A 41 2.77 3.22 -2.31
N ASP A 42 2.68 4.02 -3.37
CA ASP A 42 2.86 3.53 -4.74
C ASP A 42 4.33 3.18 -4.99
N ILE A 43 5.27 3.81 -4.28
CA ILE A 43 6.71 3.54 -4.42
C ILE A 43 7.05 2.09 -4.02
N PRO A 44 6.79 1.62 -2.79
CA PRO A 44 7.08 0.24 -2.41
C PRO A 44 6.26 -0.77 -3.20
N ILE A 45 4.99 -0.46 -3.55
CA ILE A 45 4.18 -1.37 -4.38
C ILE A 45 4.80 -1.52 -5.78
N SER A 46 5.21 -0.43 -6.42
CA SER A 46 5.84 -0.45 -7.74
C SER A 46 7.17 -1.21 -7.71
N ASN A 47 7.95 -1.08 -6.64
CA ASN A 47 9.18 -1.84 -6.47
C ASN A 47 8.92 -3.36 -6.39
N CYS A 48 7.89 -3.78 -5.64
CA CYS A 48 7.51 -5.20 -5.58
C CYS A 48 7.09 -5.72 -6.94
N ILE A 49 6.21 -5.01 -7.65
CA ILE A 49 5.72 -5.40 -8.98
C ILE A 49 6.88 -5.49 -9.98
N ASN A 50 7.77 -4.48 -10.02
CA ASN A 50 8.95 -4.48 -10.90
C ASN A 50 9.96 -5.58 -10.56
N SER A 51 9.91 -6.12 -9.34
CA SER A 51 10.73 -7.26 -8.91
C SER A 51 10.04 -8.61 -9.12
N GLY A 52 8.87 -8.65 -9.75
CA GLY A 52 8.07 -9.86 -9.96
C GLY A 52 7.30 -10.33 -8.72
N ILE A 53 7.34 -9.59 -7.60
CA ILE A 53 6.63 -9.93 -6.36
C ILE A 53 5.21 -9.38 -6.44
N LEU A 54 4.26 -10.26 -6.74
CA LEU A 54 2.87 -9.88 -7.00
C LEU A 54 1.93 -10.13 -5.82
N ARG A 55 2.39 -10.78 -4.74
CA ARG A 55 1.62 -10.99 -3.50
C ARG A 55 2.05 -9.96 -2.47
N ILE A 56 1.22 -8.93 -2.28
CA ILE A 56 1.57 -7.75 -1.49
C ILE A 56 0.50 -7.48 -0.42
N GLY A 57 0.88 -7.59 0.85
CA GLY A 57 0.07 -7.18 2.00
C GLY A 57 0.47 -5.81 2.51
N VAL A 58 -0.47 -4.88 2.65
CA VAL A 58 -0.25 -3.53 3.16
C VAL A 58 -0.85 -3.39 4.57
N LEU A 59 0.00 -3.33 5.58
CA LEU A 59 -0.40 -3.14 6.98
C LEU A 59 -0.58 -1.64 7.28
N THR A 60 -1.77 -1.24 7.73
CA THR A 60 -2.05 0.16 8.10
C THR A 60 -2.85 0.25 9.39
N GLN A 61 -2.55 1.27 10.21
CA GLN A 61 -3.17 1.46 11.53
C GLN A 61 -4.09 2.68 11.61
N PHE A 62 -4.04 3.61 10.65
CA PHE A 62 -4.77 4.89 10.72
C PHE A 62 -5.42 5.24 9.39
N ASN A 63 -6.67 5.73 9.46
CA ASN A 63 -7.42 6.38 8.38
C ASN A 63 -7.25 5.72 6.99
N SER A 64 -7.59 4.43 6.94
CA SER A 64 -7.33 3.53 5.82
C SER A 64 -8.31 3.69 4.65
N ILE A 65 -9.45 4.38 4.81
CA ILE A 65 -10.51 4.47 3.79
C ILE A 65 -9.99 5.06 2.48
N SER A 66 -9.25 6.17 2.57
CA SER A 66 -8.71 6.84 1.39
C SER A 66 -7.66 5.98 0.68
N LEU A 67 -6.80 5.30 1.45
CA LEU A 67 -5.77 4.38 0.98
C LEU A 67 -6.40 3.15 0.29
N HIS A 68 -7.43 2.58 0.91
CA HIS A 68 -8.18 1.45 0.39
C HIS A 68 -8.79 1.74 -0.97
N ARG A 69 -9.48 2.88 -1.10
CA ARG A 69 -10.06 3.29 -2.38
C ARG A 69 -9.02 3.48 -3.49
N HIS A 70 -7.82 3.94 -3.15
CA HIS A 70 -6.73 4.11 -4.11
C HIS A 70 -6.18 2.78 -4.58
N ILE A 71 -5.84 1.88 -3.65
CA ILE A 71 -5.27 0.58 -4.00
C ILE A 71 -6.25 -0.24 -4.87
N VAL A 72 -7.52 -0.30 -4.48
CA VAL A 72 -8.55 -1.04 -5.25
C VAL A 72 -8.75 -0.47 -6.66
N ARG A 73 -8.59 0.85 -6.85
CA ARG A 73 -8.75 1.49 -8.18
C ARG A 73 -7.50 1.38 -9.05
N THR A 74 -6.32 1.42 -8.44
CA THR A 74 -5.05 1.51 -9.17
C THR A 74 -4.44 0.13 -9.42
N TYR A 75 -4.56 -0.80 -8.47
CA TYR A 75 -3.90 -2.11 -8.51
C TYR A 75 -4.94 -3.24 -8.63
N ASN A 76 -5.75 -3.18 -9.68
CA ASN A 76 -6.67 -4.25 -10.05
C ASN A 76 -5.95 -5.18 -11.05
N PHE A 77 -5.56 -6.36 -10.58
CA PHE A 77 -4.93 -7.38 -11.43
C PHE A 77 -5.99 -8.12 -12.23
N ASP A 78 -5.64 -8.52 -13.46
CA ASP A 78 -6.53 -9.31 -14.31
C ASP A 78 -6.84 -10.68 -13.67
N ALA A 79 -7.98 -11.28 -14.01
CA ALA A 79 -8.48 -12.53 -13.43
C ALA A 79 -7.51 -13.72 -13.61
N PHE A 80 -6.60 -13.64 -14.58
CA PHE A 80 -5.59 -14.66 -14.86
C PHE A 80 -4.28 -14.48 -14.08
N HIS A 81 -4.09 -13.36 -13.37
CA HIS A 81 -2.92 -13.14 -12.52
C HIS A 81 -3.20 -13.65 -11.10
N GLN A 82 -2.31 -14.51 -10.57
CA GLN A 82 -2.39 -15.03 -9.20
C GLN A 82 -1.96 -14.00 -8.12
N GLY A 83 -1.55 -12.81 -8.54
CA GLY A 83 -1.11 -11.72 -7.66
C GLY A 83 -2.27 -10.93 -7.05
N TRP A 84 -2.01 -10.30 -5.91
CA TRP A 84 -2.95 -9.43 -5.25
C TRP A 84 -2.23 -8.37 -4.41
N VAL A 85 -2.86 -7.20 -4.30
CA VAL A 85 -2.49 -6.18 -3.32
C VAL A 85 -3.65 -6.02 -2.37
N GLN A 86 -3.47 -6.43 -1.11
CA GLN A 86 -4.51 -6.38 -0.08
C GLN A 86 -4.09 -5.49 1.07
N ILE A 87 -5.05 -4.74 1.62
CA ILE A 87 -4.82 -3.95 2.84
C ILE A 87 -5.27 -4.75 4.04
N TRP A 88 -4.39 -4.84 5.02
CA TRP A 88 -4.65 -5.38 6.35
C TRP A 88 -4.68 -4.21 7.33
N ALA A 89 -5.89 -3.70 7.56
CA ALA A 89 -6.10 -2.62 8.51
C ALA A 89 -6.18 -3.19 9.93
N ALA A 90 -5.39 -2.65 10.85
CA ALA A 90 -5.57 -2.90 12.28
C ALA A 90 -6.76 -2.05 12.77
N GLU A 91 -7.78 -2.70 13.33
CA GLU A 91 -8.88 -2.02 14.02
C GLU A 91 -8.32 -1.27 15.25
N GLN A 92 -8.65 0.01 15.40
CA GLN A 92 -8.35 0.75 16.61
C GLN A 92 -9.49 0.56 17.60
N THR A 93 -9.27 -0.30 18.59
CA THR A 93 -9.98 -0.25 19.88
C THR A 93 -9.49 0.91 20.72
#